data_AF-A0A9E3D9Y8-F1
#
_entry.id   AF-A0A9E3D9Y8-F1
#
_cell.length_a   1.000
_cell.length_b   1.000
_cell.length_c   1.000
_cell.angle_alpha   90.00
_cell.angle_beta   90.00
_cell.angle_gamma   90.00
#
_symmetry.space_group_name_H-M   'P 1'
#
loop_
_entity.id
_entity.type
_entity.pdbx_description
1 polymer ?
#
loop_
_entity_poly.entity_id
_entity_poly.type
_entity_poly.pdbx_seq_one_letter_code
_entity_poly.pdbx_strand_id
1 'polypeptide(L)'
;MQKEAYSHEVIAFGFWAGDANTPAPTYYTYTAPEPAALAQQPLLPKEAAWFEVPGGHLGGLPYEAVRTAEDPLATLLSFYQRGYDAGVKTANWDTSSFDPLVVAPTLSS
;
A
#
# COMPACT_ATOMS: atom_id res chain seq x y z
N MET A 1 -28.64 4.25 -6.01
CA MET A 1 -27.99 4.71 -4.77
C MET A 1 -26.54 4.28 -4.87
N GLN A 2 -25.51 5.12 -4.91
CA GLN A 2 -25.37 6.55 -4.61
C GLN A 2 -24.32 7.12 -5.59
N LYS A 3 -24.65 8.29 -6.16
CA LYS A 3 -23.89 8.98 -7.19
C LYS A 3 -23.18 10.15 -6.51
N GLU A 4 -22.01 9.93 -5.93
CA GLU A 4 -21.18 11.00 -5.35
C GLU A 4 -19.69 10.71 -5.64
N ALA A 5 -19.13 11.49 -6.57
CA ALA A 5 -17.72 11.85 -6.74
C ALA A 5 -16.61 10.82 -6.44
N TYR A 6 -16.27 9.97 -7.43
CA TYR A 6 -14.93 9.38 -7.51
C TYR A 6 -14.17 9.96 -8.72
N SER A 7 -13.70 11.21 -8.55
CA SER A 7 -12.55 11.77 -9.27
C SER A 7 -11.28 11.69 -8.42
N HIS A 8 -11.26 10.85 -7.39
CA HIS A 8 -10.15 10.77 -6.45
C HIS A 8 -9.20 9.68 -6.90
N GLU A 9 -8.25 10.10 -7.73
CA GLU A 9 -6.91 9.53 -7.78
C GLU A 9 -6.41 9.28 -6.35
N VAL A 10 -6.33 8.01 -5.96
CA VAL A 10 -6.06 7.60 -4.58
C VAL A 10 -5.05 6.47 -4.54
N ILE A 11 -4.11 6.56 -3.60
CA ILE A 11 -3.32 5.43 -3.13
C ILE A 11 -3.81 5.12 -1.73
N ALA A 12 -4.31 3.90 -1.53
CA ALA A 12 -4.84 3.46 -0.26
C ALA A 12 -3.96 2.37 0.35
N PHE A 13 -3.94 2.33 1.68
CA PHE A 13 -3.22 1.34 2.48
C PHE A 13 -4.14 0.83 3.57
N GLY A 14 -3.91 -0.41 4.01
CA GLY A 14 -4.62 -0.93 5.15
C GLY A 14 -4.12 -2.27 5.62
N PHE A 15 -4.93 -2.86 6.50
CA PHE A 15 -4.72 -4.18 7.06
C PHE A 15 -6.01 -4.98 6.94
N TRP A 16 -5.87 -6.21 6.46
CA TRP A 16 -6.92 -7.20 6.44
C TRP A 16 -6.63 -8.24 7.51
N ALA A 17 -7.50 -8.38 8.49
CA ALA A 17 -7.32 -9.35 9.58
C ALA A 17 -7.55 -10.81 9.14
N GLY A 18 -8.01 -11.02 7.91
CA GLY A 18 -8.44 -12.31 7.39
C GLY A 18 -9.94 -12.50 7.44
N ASP A 19 -10.46 -13.36 6.57
CA ASP A 19 -11.84 -13.84 6.59
C ASP A 19 -11.92 -15.33 6.18
N ALA A 20 -13.13 -15.84 5.99
CA ALA A 20 -13.34 -17.23 5.60
C ALA A 20 -12.74 -17.60 4.22
N ASN A 21 -12.51 -16.62 3.35
CA ASN A 21 -11.99 -16.82 1.99
C ASN A 21 -10.49 -16.52 1.89
N THR A 22 -9.99 -15.60 2.71
CA THR A 22 -8.58 -15.20 2.81
C THR A 22 -8.18 -15.20 4.28
N PRO A 23 -7.86 -16.38 4.85
CA PRO A 23 -7.68 -16.52 6.30
C PRO A 23 -6.38 -15.92 6.84
N ALA A 24 -5.40 -15.64 5.96
CA ALA A 24 -4.11 -15.09 6.38
C ALA A 24 -4.18 -13.55 6.50
N PRO A 25 -3.92 -12.98 7.70
CA PRO A 25 -3.90 -11.54 7.87
C PRO A 25 -2.80 -10.90 6.99
N THR A 26 -3.12 -9.80 6.33
CA THR A 26 -2.30 -9.22 5.26
C THR A 26 -2.41 -7.70 5.26
N TYR A 27 -1.28 -7.00 5.23
CA TYR A 27 -1.23 -5.57 4.93
C TYR A 27 -1.36 -5.37 3.43
N TYR A 28 -2.08 -4.33 3.00
CA TYR A 28 -2.33 -4.11 1.58
C TYR A 28 -2.10 -2.68 1.13
N THR A 29 -1.92 -2.53 -0.18
CA THR A 29 -1.88 -1.26 -0.90
C THR A 29 -2.51 -1.40 -2.28
N TYR A 30 -3.21 -0.38 -2.76
CA TYR A 30 -3.65 -0.30 -4.15
C TYR A 30 -3.68 1.16 -4.60
N THR A 31 -3.65 1.37 -5.92
CA THR A 31 -3.84 2.68 -6.55
C THR A 31 -5.08 2.63 -7.43
N ALA A 32 -5.97 3.61 -7.31
CA ALA A 32 -7.19 3.71 -8.09
C ALA A 32 -7.34 5.12 -8.72
N PRO A 33 -7.73 5.22 -10.02
CA PRO A 33 -7.77 4.13 -10.99
C PRO A 33 -6.38 3.48 -11.15
N GLU A 34 -6.31 2.21 -11.53
CA GLU A 34 -5.02 1.54 -11.65
C GLU A 34 -4.19 2.19 -12.76
N PRO A 35 -2.98 2.68 -12.44
CA PRO A 35 -2.07 3.20 -13.44
C PRO A 35 -1.37 2.06 -14.19
N ALA A 36 -1.01 2.31 -15.44
CA ALA A 36 -0.30 1.33 -16.25
C ALA A 36 1.03 0.94 -15.58
N ALA A 37 1.34 -0.37 -15.62
CA ALA A 37 2.55 -0.94 -15.06
C ALA A 37 2.71 -0.84 -13.53
N LEU A 38 1.63 -0.61 -12.78
CA LEU A 38 1.65 -0.65 -11.30
C LEU A 38 2.27 -1.96 -10.79
N ALA A 39 1.74 -3.09 -11.26
CA ALA A 39 2.18 -4.43 -10.84
C ALA A 39 3.60 -4.79 -11.32
N GLN A 40 4.23 -3.96 -12.17
CA GLN A 40 5.63 -4.12 -12.58
C GLN A 40 6.59 -3.38 -11.64
N GLN A 41 6.08 -2.50 -10.76
CA GLN A 41 6.91 -1.85 -9.76
C GLN A 41 7.21 -2.83 -8.61
N PRO A 42 8.46 -2.86 -8.11
CA PRO A 42 8.83 -3.76 -7.03
C PRO A 42 8.17 -3.33 -5.72
N LEU A 43 7.63 -4.30 -5.00
CA LEU A 43 7.29 -4.16 -3.59
C LEU A 43 8.43 -4.66 -2.72
N LEU A 44 8.51 -4.14 -1.50
CA LEU A 44 9.40 -4.62 -0.45
C LEU A 44 8.58 -4.91 0.81
N PRO A 45 9.02 -5.82 1.69
CA PRO A 45 10.14 -6.77 1.50
C PRO A 45 9.82 -7.84 0.44
N LYS A 46 10.69 -8.83 0.23
CA LYS A 46 10.55 -9.87 -0.82
C LYS A 46 9.27 -10.70 -0.70
N GLU A 47 8.67 -10.75 0.48
CA GLU A 47 7.41 -11.42 0.78
C GLU A 47 6.20 -10.64 0.26
N ALA A 48 6.36 -9.37 -0.12
CA ALA A 48 5.32 -8.56 -0.72
C ALA A 48 5.17 -8.84 -2.22
N ALA A 49 3.93 -8.91 -2.70
CA ALA A 49 3.62 -9.16 -4.11
C ALA A 49 2.33 -8.47 -4.55
N TRP A 50 2.20 -8.26 -5.86
CA TRP A 50 0.95 -7.81 -6.48
C TRP A 50 0.07 -9.01 -6.82
N PHE A 51 -1.22 -8.92 -6.52
CA PHE A 51 -2.24 -9.92 -6.82
C PHE A 51 -3.30 -9.31 -7.71
N GLU A 52 -3.68 -10.01 -8.78
CA GLU A 52 -4.78 -9.59 -9.65
C GLU A 52 -6.12 -9.74 -8.90
N VAL A 53 -6.92 -8.68 -8.93
CA VAL A 53 -8.25 -8.59 -8.31
C VAL A 53 -9.23 -7.93 -9.27
N PRO A 54 -10.55 -8.09 -9.09
CA PRO A 54 -11.52 -7.38 -9.93
C PRO A 54 -11.30 -5.87 -9.87
N GLY A 55 -10.96 -5.26 -11.01
CA GLY A 55 -10.71 -3.82 -11.12
C GLY A 55 -9.26 -3.40 -10.97
N GLY A 56 -8.31 -4.34 -10.81
CA GLY A 56 -6.88 -4.02 -10.87
C GLY A 56 -5.97 -4.97 -10.08
N HIS A 57 -4.92 -4.41 -9.49
CA HIS A 57 -3.95 -5.13 -8.67
C HIS A 57 -3.94 -4.65 -7.23
N LEU A 58 -3.83 -5.60 -6.31
CA LEU A 58 -3.68 -5.38 -4.88
C LEU A 58 -2.27 -5.82 -4.45
N GLY A 59 -1.48 -4.89 -3.93
CA GLY A 59 -0.20 -5.21 -3.29
C GLY A 59 -0.48 -5.78 -1.90
N GLY A 60 0.09 -6.93 -1.57
CA GLY A 60 -0.10 -7.59 -0.28
C GLY A 60 1.22 -7.97 0.37
N LEU A 61 1.31 -7.75 1.69
CA LEU A 61 2.39 -8.19 2.56
C LEU A 61 1.80 -9.03 3.70
N PRO A 62 2.13 -10.33 3.82
CA PRO A 62 1.64 -11.17 4.90
C PRO A 62 2.01 -10.60 6.27
N TYR A 63 1.04 -10.59 7.19
CA TYR A 63 1.27 -10.15 8.58
C TYR A 63 2.42 -10.91 9.24
N GLU A 64 2.52 -12.21 8.97
CA GLU A 64 3.56 -13.06 9.54
C GLU A 64 4.98 -12.62 9.12
N ALA A 65 5.15 -12.12 7.90
CA ALA A 65 6.42 -11.58 7.42
C ALA A 65 6.82 -10.33 8.21
N VAL A 66 5.86 -9.46 8.55
CA VAL A 66 6.12 -8.27 9.39
C VAL A 66 6.39 -8.68 10.84
N ARG A 67 5.57 -9.58 11.39
CA ARG A 67 5.66 -10.03 12.79
C ARG A 67 6.98 -10.72 13.12
N THR A 68 7.59 -11.40 12.15
CA THR A 68 8.84 -12.16 12.33
C THR A 68 10.08 -11.42 11.83
N ALA A 69 9.91 -10.20 11.30
CA ALA A 69 11.04 -9.37 10.88
C ALA A 69 11.87 -8.90 12.07
N GLU A 70 13.15 -8.62 11.81
CA GLU A 70 14.07 -8.04 12.80
C GLU A 70 13.58 -6.65 13.26
N ASP A 71 13.05 -5.86 12.33
CA ASP A 71 12.38 -4.58 12.60
C ASP A 71 11.00 -4.56 11.92
N PRO A 72 9.93 -4.91 12.66
CA PRO A 72 8.56 -4.94 12.11
C PRO A 72 8.07 -3.58 11.61
N LEU A 73 8.42 -2.48 12.30
CA LEU A 73 7.96 -1.15 11.93
C LEU A 73 8.62 -0.71 10.62
N ALA A 74 9.94 -0.84 10.52
CA ALA A 74 10.67 -0.50 9.31
C ALA A 74 10.24 -1.36 8.11
N THR A 75 9.95 -2.64 8.35
CA THR A 75 9.46 -3.57 7.32
C THR A 75 8.10 -3.12 6.78
N LEU A 76 7.15 -2.80 7.66
CA LEU A 76 5.82 -2.34 7.26
C LEU A 76 5.88 -0.98 6.55
N LEU A 77 6.65 -0.03 7.07
CA LEU A 77 6.81 1.28 6.44
C LEU A 77 7.48 1.17 5.07
N SER A 78 8.46 0.28 4.90
CA SER A 78 9.09 0.02 3.61
C SER A 78 8.07 -0.47 2.58
N PHE A 79 7.13 -1.32 2.98
CA PHE A 79 6.06 -1.79 2.11
C PHE A 79 5.12 -0.66 1.69
N TYR A 80 4.63 0.13 2.64
CA TYR A 80 3.74 1.26 2.32
C TYR A 80 4.43 2.32 1.47
N GLN A 81 5.68 2.66 1.78
CA GLN A 81 6.47 3.59 0.97
C GLN A 81 6.62 3.07 -0.46
N ARG A 82 6.89 1.78 -0.64
CA ARG A 82 7.01 1.20 -2.00
C ARG A 82 5.69 1.18 -2.75
N GLY A 83 4.57 0.90 -2.08
CA GLY A 83 3.24 1.04 -2.66
C GLY A 83 2.94 2.47 -3.11
N TYR A 84 3.28 3.45 -2.26
CA TYR A 84 3.15 4.88 -2.57
C TYR A 84 4.01 5.28 -3.78
N ASP A 85 5.30 4.99 -3.74
CA ASP A 85 6.24 5.32 -4.81
C ASP A 85 5.82 4.69 -6.14
N ALA A 86 5.33 3.44 -6.09
CA ALA A 86 4.81 2.75 -7.25
C ALA A 86 3.60 3.48 -7.85
N GLY A 87 2.61 3.82 -7.03
CA GLY A 87 1.42 4.55 -7.45
C GLY A 87 1.74 5.92 -8.04
N VAL A 88 2.51 6.74 -7.32
CA VAL A 88 2.93 8.08 -7.78
C VAL A 88 3.67 8.00 -9.11
N LYS A 89 4.67 7.12 -9.21
CA LYS A 89 5.52 7.00 -10.39
C LYS A 89 4.72 6.57 -11.63
N THR A 90 3.81 5.62 -11.46
CA THR A 90 3.04 5.06 -12.58
C THR A 90 1.83 5.92 -12.96
N ALA A 91 1.24 6.63 -12.00
CA ALA A 91 0.19 7.62 -12.25
C ALA A 91 0.75 8.99 -12.73
N ASN A 92 2.08 9.15 -12.73
CA ASN A 92 2.77 10.38 -13.12
C ASN A 92 2.32 11.60 -12.31
N TRP A 93 2.11 11.41 -11.00
CA TRP A 93 1.74 12.48 -10.08
C TRP A 93 2.97 13.31 -9.71
N ASP A 94 2.86 14.63 -9.82
CA ASP A 94 3.92 15.53 -9.36
C ASP A 94 3.90 15.63 -7.84
N THR A 95 4.85 14.94 -7.19
CA THR A 95 5.02 14.98 -5.73
C THR A 95 5.83 16.19 -5.26
N SER A 96 6.42 16.96 -6.17
CA SER A 96 7.25 18.13 -5.83
C SER A 96 6.46 19.25 -5.15
N SER A 97 5.13 19.26 -5.31
CA SER A 97 4.22 20.22 -4.68
C SER A 97 3.60 19.75 -3.36
N PHE A 98 3.83 18.51 -2.94
CA PHE A 98 3.27 17.98 -1.70
C PHE A 98 4.28 18.13 -0.57
N ASP A 99 3.97 19.00 0.38
CA ASP A 99 4.75 19.14 1.61
C ASP A 99 4.40 17.96 2.53
N PRO A 100 5.31 16.98 2.76
CA PRO A 100 4.98 15.83 3.58
C PRO A 100 4.86 16.27 5.03
N LEU A 101 3.64 16.29 5.56
CA LEU A 101 3.40 16.35 7.01
C LEU A 101 3.91 15.04 7.63
N VAL A 102 5.20 14.99 7.92
CA VAL A 102 5.80 13.95 8.76
C VAL A 102 5.35 14.23 10.19
N VAL A 103 4.27 13.58 10.62
CA VAL A 103 3.91 13.54 12.03
C VAL A 103 4.90 12.62 12.72
N ALA A 104 6.01 13.19 13.21
CA ALA A 104 6.95 12.47 14.05
C ALA A 104 6.19 11.91 15.26
N PRO A 105 6.27 10.60 15.57
CA PRO A 105 5.70 10.08 16.80
C PRO A 105 6.47 10.68 17.96
N THR A 106 5.90 11.68 18.64
CA THR A 106 6.42 12.17 19.91
C THR A 106 6.17 11.08 20.94
N LEU A 107 7.16 10.21 21.14
CA LEU A 107 7.24 9.38 22.33
C LEU A 107 7.62 10.31 23.49
N SER A 108 6.61 10.79 24.22
CA SER A 108 6.84 11.36 25.56
C SER A 108 7.40 10.26 26.45
N SER A 109 8.60 10.52 26.97
CA SER A 109 9.28 9.71 27.99
C SER A 109 8.61 9.84 29.36
#